data_AF-A0A0D6MHX4-F1
#
_entry.id   AF-A0A0D6MHX4-F1
#
_cell.length_a   1.000
_cell.length_b   1.000
_cell.length_c   1.000
_cell.angle_alpha   90.00
_cell.angle_beta   90.00
_cell.angle_gamma   90.00
#
_symmetry.space_group_name_H-M   'P 1'
#
loop_
_entity.id
_entity.type
_entity.pdbx_description
1 polymer ?
#
loop_
_entity_poly.entity_id
_entity_poly.type
_entity_poly.pdbx_seq_one_letter_code
_entity_poly.pdbx_strand_id
1 'polypeptide(L)'
;MSDVLNASMDEIQADYPSVPAGELTFDTLESDVPPHLRVAAAIRNVEPAQASPEYEDAAFARDPQAIGYYREHGCTTVDHAYTLANILHTNRCVAEAAAFYRVAFDLHSKSPTHYPLAQSLLQTCLLKAGAVPDQEEVDALRRLNAAHAAYIDGITRAWRGGDPSGALDIMGTCYEEFHTGEEADALYLETALRSGEPFFTAAQGRTASAPAIPRRLYM
;
A
#
# COMPACT_ATOMS: atom_id res chain seq x y z
N MET A 1 -21.78 23.03 16.96
CA MET A 1 -21.50 21.88 16.07
C MET A 1 -20.20 22.04 15.29
N SER A 2 -19.39 23.08 15.56
CA SER A 2 -18.15 23.38 14.82
C SER A 2 -16.87 23.09 15.65
N ASP A 3 -17.00 22.82 16.94
CA ASP A 3 -15.85 22.64 17.84
C ASP A 3 -15.40 21.18 18.02
N VAL A 4 -16.16 20.22 17.48
CA VAL A 4 -15.84 18.77 17.57
C VAL A 4 -14.95 18.30 16.41
N LEU A 5 -14.90 19.05 15.31
CA LEU A 5 -14.08 18.70 14.14
C LEU A 5 -12.64 19.23 14.23
N ASN A 6 -12.37 20.27 15.02
CA ASN A 6 -11.02 20.82 15.16
C ASN A 6 -10.14 20.05 16.15
N ALA A 7 -10.71 19.30 17.08
CA ALA A 7 -9.94 18.48 18.02
C ALA A 7 -9.23 17.29 17.34
N SER A 8 -9.73 16.84 16.19
CA SER A 8 -9.20 15.64 15.51
C SER A 8 -7.97 15.91 14.63
N MET A 9 -7.68 17.15 14.23
CA MET A 9 -6.51 17.45 13.40
C MET A 9 -5.23 17.64 14.22
N ASP A 10 -5.34 18.24 15.41
CA ASP A 10 -4.19 18.43 16.30
C ASP A 10 -3.74 17.11 16.96
N GLU A 11 -4.66 16.16 17.19
CA GLU A 11 -4.31 14.84 17.74
C GLU A 11 -3.63 13.92 16.72
N ILE A 12 -3.91 14.04 15.41
CA ILE A 12 -3.23 13.23 14.37
C ILE A 12 -1.76 13.66 14.20
N GLN A 13 -1.43 14.91 14.52
CA GLN A 13 -0.08 15.45 14.38
C GLN A 13 0.81 15.18 15.60
N ALA A 14 0.22 14.78 16.74
CA ALA A 14 0.94 14.52 17.99
C ALA A 14 1.64 13.15 18.04
N ASP A 15 1.16 12.15 17.29
CA ASP A 15 1.68 10.78 17.34
C ASP A 15 2.85 10.51 16.36
N TYR A 16 3.29 11.50 15.60
CA TYR A 16 4.47 11.39 14.73
C TYR A 16 5.52 12.42 15.14
N PRO A 17 6.52 12.07 15.97
CA PRO A 17 7.58 12.98 16.30
C PRO A 17 8.30 13.40 15.00
N SER A 18 8.40 14.70 14.78
CA SER A 18 9.27 15.25 13.74
C SER A 18 10.70 14.80 14.02
N VAL A 19 11.24 13.93 13.16
CA VAL A 19 12.65 13.56 13.21
C VAL A 19 13.46 14.83 12.90
N PRO A 20 14.35 15.28 13.79
CA PRO A 20 15.12 16.49 13.56
C PRO A 20 15.95 16.36 12.28
N ALA A 21 15.95 17.42 11.47
CA ALA A 21 16.78 17.54 10.28
C ALA A 21 18.25 17.62 10.69
N GLY A 22 18.91 16.46 10.81
CA GLY A 22 20.31 16.38 11.18
C GLY A 22 20.78 14.93 11.19
N GLU A 23 21.54 14.56 10.17
CA GLU A 23 22.44 13.39 10.10
C GLU A 23 21.84 12.02 10.43
N LEU A 24 21.02 11.49 9.51
CA LEU A 24 20.85 10.04 9.40
C LEU A 24 21.70 9.55 8.22
N THR A 25 22.91 9.10 8.52
CA THR A 25 23.72 8.30 7.59
C THR A 25 23.30 6.84 7.69
N PHE A 26 23.48 6.07 6.60
CA PHE A 26 23.05 4.67 6.46
C PHE A 26 23.49 3.75 7.63
N ASP A 27 24.57 4.14 8.33
CA ASP A 27 25.17 3.47 9.49
C ASP A 27 24.44 3.65 10.83
N THR A 28 23.44 4.54 10.93
CA THR A 28 22.77 4.85 12.22
C THR A 28 21.41 4.18 12.45
N LEU A 29 20.93 3.36 11.50
CA LEU A 29 19.66 2.63 11.64
C LEU A 29 19.94 1.16 12.00
N GLU A 30 19.37 0.70 13.12
CA GLU A 30 19.55 -0.64 13.69
C GLU A 30 19.23 -1.76 12.66
N SER A 31 19.86 -2.94 12.81
CA SER A 31 19.78 -4.08 11.88
C SER A 31 18.38 -4.67 11.70
N ASP A 32 17.44 -4.28 12.55
CA ASP A 32 16.11 -4.89 12.64
C ASP A 32 15.04 -4.11 11.84
N VAL A 33 15.40 -2.94 11.27
CA VAL A 33 14.51 -2.19 10.39
C VAL A 33 14.58 -2.76 8.97
N PRO A 34 13.44 -3.18 8.36
CA PRO A 34 13.40 -3.66 6.99
C PRO A 34 14.12 -2.69 6.03
N PRO A 35 14.94 -3.20 5.08
CA PRO A 35 15.76 -2.36 4.20
C PRO A 35 14.98 -1.25 3.48
N HIS A 36 13.74 -1.53 3.07
CA HIS A 36 12.87 -0.56 2.38
C HIS A 36 12.47 0.63 3.28
N LEU A 37 12.32 0.45 4.59
CA LEU A 37 12.04 1.54 5.55
C LEU A 37 13.29 2.38 5.85
N ARG A 38 14.48 1.75 5.87
CA ARG A 38 15.76 2.46 6.01
C ARG A 38 16.01 3.37 4.81
N VAL A 39 15.68 2.88 3.63
CA VAL A 39 15.83 3.62 2.38
C VAL A 39 14.81 4.75 2.30
N ALA A 40 13.54 4.54 2.65
CA ALA A 40 12.53 5.61 2.69
C ALA A 40 12.90 6.80 3.60
N ALA A 41 13.45 6.53 4.79
CA ALA A 41 13.90 7.56 5.73
C ALA A 41 15.15 8.31 5.25
N ALA A 42 16.08 7.60 4.59
CA ALA A 42 17.28 8.20 4.02
C ALA A 42 16.98 9.03 2.76
N ILE A 43 16.05 8.58 1.91
CA ILE A 43 15.79 9.18 0.61
C ILE A 43 15.30 10.62 0.69
N ARG A 44 14.47 10.93 1.71
CA ARG A 44 13.84 12.24 1.84
C ARG A 44 14.83 13.39 2.02
N ASN A 45 16.03 13.11 2.52
CA ASN A 45 17.00 14.10 2.97
C ASN A 45 18.27 14.16 2.13
N VAL A 46 18.40 13.31 1.11
CA VAL A 46 19.57 13.29 0.21
C VAL A 46 19.23 14.11 -1.03
N GLU A 47 19.97 15.19 -1.26
CA GLU A 47 19.90 15.90 -2.54
C GLU A 47 20.46 15.01 -3.65
N PRO A 48 19.88 15.03 -4.87
CA PRO A 48 20.38 14.17 -5.95
C PRO A 48 21.86 14.36 -6.28
N ALA A 49 22.39 15.58 -6.09
CA ALA A 49 23.81 15.88 -6.28
C ALA A 49 24.74 15.24 -5.24
N GLN A 50 24.20 14.73 -4.13
CA GLN A 50 24.93 14.14 -3.00
C GLN A 50 24.73 12.62 -2.90
N ALA A 51 23.89 12.03 -3.75
CA ALA A 51 23.61 10.60 -3.78
C ALA A 51 24.85 9.82 -4.22
N SER A 52 25.32 8.88 -3.39
CA SER A 52 26.39 7.95 -3.78
C SER A 52 25.85 6.85 -4.70
N PRO A 53 26.69 6.20 -5.52
CA PRO A 53 26.28 5.06 -6.34
C PRO A 53 25.70 3.90 -5.51
N GLU A 54 26.25 3.65 -4.32
CA GLU A 54 25.75 2.62 -3.40
C GLU A 54 24.34 2.93 -2.88
N TYR A 55 24.05 4.22 -2.65
CA TYR A 55 22.72 4.67 -2.28
C TYR A 55 21.73 4.51 -3.43
N GLU A 56 22.10 4.89 -4.66
CA GLU A 56 21.23 4.73 -5.82
C GLU A 56 20.92 3.26 -6.11
N ASP A 57 21.92 2.38 -5.95
CA ASP A 57 21.76 0.94 -6.09
C ASP A 57 20.74 0.39 -5.08
N ALA A 58 20.84 0.81 -3.82
CA ALA A 58 19.94 0.36 -2.76
C ALA A 58 18.52 0.94 -2.88
N ALA A 59 18.38 2.19 -3.33
CA ALA A 59 17.10 2.89 -3.42
C ALA A 59 16.31 2.55 -4.68
N PHE A 60 16.99 2.36 -5.79
CA PHE A 60 16.35 2.22 -7.09
C PHE A 60 16.57 0.85 -7.72
N ALA A 61 17.22 -0.10 -7.02
CA ALA A 61 17.55 -1.42 -7.54
C ALA A 61 18.28 -1.37 -8.89
N ARG A 62 19.14 -0.35 -9.09
CA ARG A 62 19.83 -0.05 -10.36
C ARG A 62 18.91 0.24 -11.55
N ASP A 63 17.65 0.58 -11.31
CA ASP A 63 16.71 0.93 -12.36
C ASP A 63 17.13 2.28 -13.02
N PRO A 64 17.53 2.28 -14.30
CA PRO A 64 18.08 3.48 -14.93
C PRO A 64 17.03 4.57 -15.13
N GLN A 65 15.75 4.21 -15.24
CA GLN A 65 14.67 5.17 -15.42
C GLN A 65 14.38 5.90 -14.10
N ALA A 66 14.30 5.16 -12.99
CA ALA A 66 14.08 5.73 -11.67
C ALA A 66 15.27 6.59 -11.23
N ILE A 67 16.51 6.13 -11.45
CA ILE A 67 17.72 6.91 -11.18
C ILE A 67 17.74 8.20 -12.01
N GLY A 68 17.43 8.10 -13.31
CA GLY A 68 17.36 9.25 -14.20
C GLY A 68 16.32 10.28 -13.72
N TYR A 69 15.12 9.82 -13.39
CA TYR A 69 14.04 10.68 -12.89
C TYR A 69 14.42 11.35 -11.56
N TYR A 70 14.97 10.60 -10.61
CA TYR A 70 15.39 11.14 -9.31
C TYR A 70 16.48 12.20 -9.46
N ARG A 71 17.45 12.01 -10.36
CA ARG A 71 18.50 13.01 -10.63
C ARG A 71 17.97 14.32 -11.18
N GLU A 72 16.89 14.27 -11.95
CA GLU A 72 16.29 15.47 -12.55
C GLU A 72 15.32 16.19 -11.60
N HIS A 73 14.52 15.45 -10.84
CA HIS A 73 13.39 16.00 -10.09
C HIS A 73 13.51 15.87 -8.57
N GLY A 74 14.39 14.99 -8.07
CA GLY A 74 14.43 14.60 -6.67
C GLY A 74 13.18 13.82 -6.26
N CYS A 75 12.86 13.87 -4.96
CA CYS A 75 11.72 13.14 -4.37
C CYS A 75 11.09 13.88 -3.18
N THR A 76 11.26 15.20 -3.09
CA THR A 76 10.86 16.02 -1.93
C THR A 76 9.38 16.40 -1.93
N THR A 77 8.65 16.07 -3.00
CA THR A 77 7.21 16.30 -3.13
C THR A 77 6.47 14.96 -3.28
N VAL A 78 5.18 14.95 -2.92
CA VAL A 78 4.29 13.79 -3.10
C VAL A 78 4.34 13.30 -4.54
N ASP A 79 4.24 14.21 -5.51
CA ASP A 79 4.18 13.88 -6.94
C ASP A 79 5.45 13.15 -7.41
N HIS A 80 6.63 13.63 -7.01
CA HIS A 80 7.89 13.01 -7.43
C HIS A 80 8.12 11.67 -6.75
N ALA A 81 7.80 11.55 -5.46
CA ALA A 81 7.88 10.28 -4.74
C ALA A 81 6.89 9.24 -5.31
N TYR A 82 5.65 9.64 -5.59
CA TYR A 82 4.65 8.78 -6.23
C TYR A 82 5.07 8.37 -7.65
N THR A 83 5.66 9.29 -8.41
CA THR A 83 6.15 8.99 -9.76
C THR A 83 7.27 7.95 -9.72
N LEU A 84 8.24 8.10 -8.81
CA LEU A 84 9.31 7.12 -8.61
C LEU A 84 8.75 5.75 -8.21
N ALA A 85 7.77 5.72 -7.31
CA ALA A 85 7.09 4.48 -6.92
C ALA A 85 6.45 3.78 -8.13
N ASN A 86 5.76 4.54 -9.01
CA ASN A 86 5.12 3.98 -10.20
C ASN A 86 6.13 3.48 -11.25
N ILE A 87 7.27 4.17 -11.45
CA ILE A 87 8.35 3.70 -12.31
C ILE A 87 8.88 2.35 -11.81
N LEU A 88 9.27 2.29 -10.54
CA LEU A 88 9.80 1.09 -9.91
C LEU A 88 8.78 -0.06 -9.93
N HIS A 89 7.51 0.23 -9.64
CA HIS A 89 6.44 -0.75 -9.69
C HIS A 89 6.24 -1.33 -11.10
N THR A 90 6.22 -0.46 -12.12
CA THR A 90 6.12 -0.86 -13.52
C THR A 90 7.29 -1.75 -13.94
N ASN A 91 8.48 -1.43 -13.44
CA ASN A 91 9.73 -2.16 -13.73
C ASN A 91 9.95 -3.37 -12.80
N ARG A 92 8.96 -3.74 -11.98
CA ARG A 92 8.96 -4.91 -11.09
C ARG A 92 9.94 -4.82 -9.91
N CYS A 93 10.42 -3.62 -9.57
CA CYS A 93 11.15 -3.32 -8.34
C CYS A 93 10.14 -3.06 -7.20
N VAL A 94 9.39 -4.10 -6.82
CA VAL A 94 8.18 -3.96 -5.98
C VAL A 94 8.51 -3.53 -4.55
N ALA A 95 9.63 -3.98 -3.99
CA ALA A 95 10.06 -3.61 -2.64
C ALA A 95 10.49 -2.14 -2.56
N GLU A 96 11.24 -1.68 -3.56
CA GLU A 96 11.68 -0.30 -3.70
C GLU A 96 10.48 0.62 -3.98
N ALA A 97 9.53 0.18 -4.81
CA ALA A 97 8.29 0.90 -5.04
C ALA A 97 7.49 1.11 -3.75
N ALA A 98 7.40 0.08 -2.89
CA ALA A 98 6.75 0.20 -1.58
C ALA A 98 7.39 1.29 -0.70
N ALA A 99 8.73 1.38 -0.69
CA ALA A 99 9.45 2.44 0.01
C ALA A 99 9.05 3.84 -0.49
N PHE A 100 8.95 4.03 -1.81
CA PHE A 100 8.56 5.33 -2.37
C PHE A 100 7.08 5.66 -2.19
N TYR A 101 6.18 4.67 -2.19
CA TYR A 101 4.79 4.89 -1.77
C TYR A 101 4.71 5.35 -0.31
N ARG A 102 5.56 4.82 0.58
CA ARG A 102 5.68 5.30 1.96
C ARG A 102 6.17 6.74 2.03
N VAL A 103 7.22 7.09 1.30
CA VAL A 103 7.72 8.48 1.23
C VAL A 103 6.63 9.43 0.75
N ALA A 104 5.91 9.07 -0.32
CA ALA A 104 4.79 9.85 -0.84
C ALA A 104 3.69 9.99 0.22
N PHE A 105 3.36 8.90 0.93
CA PHE A 105 2.42 8.94 2.04
C PHE A 105 2.88 9.95 3.09
N ASP A 106 4.11 9.84 3.61
CA ASP A 106 4.62 10.71 4.67
C ASP A 106 4.70 12.19 4.24
N LEU A 107 4.86 12.49 2.94
CA LEU A 107 4.80 13.86 2.39
C LEU A 107 3.36 14.37 2.20
N HIS A 108 2.38 13.46 2.14
CA HIS A 108 1.01 13.80 1.83
C HIS A 108 0.32 14.51 3.00
N SER A 109 -0.40 15.60 2.70
CA SER A 109 -1.16 16.40 3.68
C SER A 109 -2.34 15.69 4.35
N LYS A 110 -2.60 14.46 3.94
CA LYS A 110 -3.79 13.64 4.27
C LYS A 110 -5.14 14.30 3.93
N SER A 111 -5.14 15.41 3.19
CA SER A 111 -6.37 16.02 2.70
C SER A 111 -7.07 15.07 1.72
N PRO A 112 -8.39 14.86 1.83
CA PRO A 112 -9.14 14.01 0.90
C PRO A 112 -9.23 14.59 -0.52
N THR A 113 -8.88 15.87 -0.71
CA THR A 113 -8.85 16.52 -2.03
C THR A 113 -7.48 16.49 -2.71
N HIS A 114 -6.46 15.99 -2.02
CA HIS A 114 -5.11 15.87 -2.55
C HIS A 114 -4.95 14.47 -3.15
N TYR A 115 -4.62 14.42 -4.43
CA TYR A 115 -4.33 13.19 -5.15
C TYR A 115 -2.81 13.03 -5.31
N PRO A 116 -2.25 11.81 -5.26
CA PRO A 116 -2.90 10.52 -4.97
C PRO A 116 -3.42 10.43 -3.53
N LEU A 117 -4.56 9.76 -3.33
CA LEU A 117 -5.19 9.65 -2.02
C LEU A 117 -4.28 8.94 -1.00
N ALA A 118 -4.24 9.45 0.22
CA ALA A 118 -3.38 8.93 1.29
C ALA A 118 -3.60 7.44 1.58
N GLN A 119 -4.87 7.00 1.63
CA GLN A 119 -5.20 5.59 1.84
C GLN A 119 -4.68 4.69 0.72
N SER A 120 -4.69 5.16 -0.53
CA SER A 120 -4.20 4.39 -1.67
C SER A 120 -2.68 4.24 -1.62
N LEU A 121 -1.96 5.30 -1.23
CA LEU A 121 -0.50 5.25 -1.02
C LEU A 121 -0.13 4.23 0.06
N LEU A 122 -0.80 4.30 1.22
CA LEU A 122 -0.49 3.40 2.35
C LEU A 122 -0.89 1.95 2.07
N GLN A 123 -2.06 1.70 1.47
CA GLN A 123 -2.50 0.37 1.05
C GLN A 123 -1.51 -0.26 0.06
N THR A 124 -1.05 0.52 -0.92
CA THR A 124 -0.10 0.06 -1.93
C THR A 124 1.26 -0.29 -1.30
N CYS A 125 1.73 0.55 -0.36
CA CYS A 125 2.94 0.27 0.42
C CYS A 125 2.83 -1.06 1.16
N LEU A 126 1.79 -1.23 1.98
CA LEU A 126 1.61 -2.42 2.82
C LEU A 126 1.49 -3.72 1.99
N LEU A 127 0.77 -3.66 0.87
CA LEU A 127 0.61 -4.82 -0.01
C LEU A 127 1.94 -5.20 -0.69
N LYS A 128 2.70 -4.20 -1.15
CA LYS A 128 3.89 -4.41 -1.98
C LYS A 128 5.18 -4.63 -1.20
N ALA A 129 5.23 -4.26 0.07
CA ALA A 129 6.41 -4.46 0.92
C ALA A 129 6.80 -5.95 1.05
N GLY A 130 5.87 -6.89 0.81
CA GLY A 130 6.10 -8.34 0.95
C GLY A 130 6.36 -8.80 2.40
N ALA A 131 6.53 -7.86 3.32
CA ALA A 131 6.72 -8.05 4.75
C ALA A 131 5.39 -8.08 5.51
N VAL A 132 5.45 -8.45 6.79
CA VAL A 132 4.26 -8.38 7.65
C VAL A 132 3.88 -6.92 7.84
N PRO A 133 2.65 -6.50 7.46
CA PRO A 133 2.19 -5.14 7.74
C PRO A 133 2.35 -4.84 9.21
N ASP A 134 2.95 -3.70 9.54
CA ASP A 134 2.97 -3.22 10.90
C ASP A 134 1.53 -2.86 11.34
N GLN A 135 1.16 -3.25 12.56
CA GLN A 135 -0.20 -3.04 13.05
C GLN A 135 -0.50 -1.54 13.18
N GLU A 136 0.49 -0.73 13.52
CA GLU A 136 0.33 0.74 13.60
C GLU A 136 -0.02 1.34 12.22
N GLU A 137 0.60 0.84 11.15
CA GLU A 137 0.31 1.25 9.78
C GLU A 137 -1.08 0.79 9.33
N VAL A 138 -1.47 -0.45 9.67
CA VAL A 138 -2.82 -0.96 9.39
C VAL A 138 -3.87 -0.14 10.14
N ASP A 139 -3.61 0.23 11.39
CA ASP A 139 -4.51 1.05 12.19
C ASP A 139 -4.60 2.48 11.62
N ALA A 140 -3.49 3.04 11.13
CA ALA A 140 -3.49 4.30 10.39
C ALA A 140 -4.30 4.22 9.10
N LEU A 141 -4.16 3.13 8.34
CA LEU A 141 -4.99 2.88 7.16
C LEU A 141 -6.47 2.77 7.52
N ARG A 142 -6.80 2.10 8.64
CA ARG A 142 -8.18 1.93 9.11
C ARG A 142 -8.83 3.27 9.46
N ARG A 143 -8.05 4.22 10.02
CA ARG A 143 -8.51 5.59 10.29
C ARG A 143 -8.77 6.38 9.00
N LEU A 144 -8.02 6.11 7.93
CA LEU A 144 -8.20 6.78 6.63
C LEU A 144 -9.34 6.16 5.81
N ASN A 145 -9.41 4.83 5.74
CA ASN A 145 -10.44 4.08 5.04
C ASN A 145 -10.52 2.64 5.59
N ALA A 146 -11.63 2.33 6.25
CA ALA A 146 -11.83 1.03 6.89
C ALA A 146 -11.83 -0.15 5.89
N ALA A 147 -12.32 0.06 4.67
CA ALA A 147 -12.36 -0.98 3.65
C ALA A 147 -10.97 -1.34 3.14
N HIS A 148 -10.08 -0.36 2.94
CA HIS A 148 -8.69 -0.61 2.56
C HIS A 148 -7.93 -1.37 3.67
N ALA A 149 -8.21 -1.06 4.95
CA ALA A 149 -7.63 -1.82 6.06
C ALA A 149 -8.16 -3.26 6.12
N ALA A 150 -9.48 -3.44 5.98
CA ALA A 150 -10.10 -4.77 5.93
C ALA A 150 -9.53 -5.62 4.78
N TYR A 151 -9.27 -5.00 3.62
CA TYR A 151 -8.57 -5.64 2.52
C TYR A 151 -7.17 -6.15 2.92
N ILE A 152 -6.32 -5.31 3.52
CA ILE A 152 -4.98 -5.70 3.96
C ILE A 152 -5.02 -6.80 5.04
N ASP A 153 -5.94 -6.68 6.02
CA ASP A 153 -6.14 -7.69 7.07
C ASP A 153 -6.55 -9.04 6.45
N GLY A 154 -7.50 -9.02 5.51
CA GLY A 154 -7.96 -10.20 4.79
C GLY A 154 -6.86 -10.87 3.97
N ILE A 155 -6.13 -10.14 3.14
CA ILE A 155 -5.01 -10.68 2.36
C ILE A 155 -3.95 -11.28 3.28
N THR A 156 -3.60 -10.59 4.38
CA THR A 156 -2.65 -11.11 5.36
C THR A 156 -3.13 -12.43 5.97
N ARG A 157 -4.41 -12.53 6.33
CA ARG A 157 -5.04 -13.74 6.87
C ARG A 157 -5.06 -14.89 5.86
N ALA A 158 -5.41 -14.62 4.59
CA ALA A 158 -5.43 -15.63 3.53
C ALA A 158 -4.04 -16.20 3.25
N TRP A 159 -3.05 -15.30 3.11
CA TRP A 159 -1.71 -15.68 2.64
C TRP A 159 -0.82 -16.23 3.73
N ARG A 160 -0.88 -15.67 4.95
CA ARG A 160 -0.03 -16.11 6.06
C ARG A 160 -0.75 -16.99 7.06
N GLY A 161 -2.00 -16.67 7.37
CA GLY A 161 -2.80 -17.45 8.30
C GLY A 161 -3.31 -18.77 7.72
N GLY A 162 -3.29 -18.91 6.39
CA GLY A 162 -3.84 -20.09 5.71
C GLY A 162 -5.35 -20.21 5.88
N ASP A 163 -6.04 -19.09 6.17
CA ASP A 163 -7.50 -19.03 6.37
C ASP A 163 -8.15 -18.14 5.30
N PRO A 164 -8.26 -18.65 4.05
CA PRO A 164 -8.90 -17.94 2.94
C PRO A 164 -10.39 -17.68 3.17
N SER A 165 -11.14 -18.57 3.84
CA SER A 165 -12.57 -18.33 4.11
C SER A 165 -12.76 -17.16 5.08
N GLY A 166 -12.04 -17.18 6.21
CA GLY A 166 -12.09 -16.07 7.16
C GLY A 166 -11.52 -14.76 6.59
N ALA A 167 -10.62 -14.83 5.61
CA ALA A 167 -10.18 -13.66 4.88
C ALA A 167 -11.30 -13.02 4.05
N LEU A 168 -12.11 -13.81 3.33
CA LEU A 168 -13.25 -13.30 2.56
C LEU A 168 -14.29 -12.63 3.46
N ASP A 169 -14.53 -13.18 4.64
CA ASP A 169 -15.45 -12.60 5.63
C ASP A 169 -14.98 -11.20 6.10
N ILE A 170 -13.67 -11.02 6.25
CA ILE A 170 -13.08 -9.73 6.63
C ILE A 170 -13.14 -8.74 5.46
N MET A 171 -12.73 -9.18 4.27
CA MET A 171 -12.68 -8.31 3.09
C MET A 171 -14.09 -7.86 2.67
N GLY A 172 -15.10 -8.71 2.81
CA GLY A 172 -16.51 -8.36 2.58
C GLY A 172 -16.77 -7.78 1.19
N THR A 173 -17.06 -6.49 1.12
CA THR A 173 -17.27 -5.75 -0.14
C THR A 173 -16.27 -4.61 -0.30
N CYS A 174 -15.06 -4.74 0.28
CA CYS A 174 -14.05 -3.69 0.23
C CYS A 174 -13.66 -3.29 -1.20
N TYR A 175 -13.80 -4.21 -2.17
CA TYR A 175 -13.47 -3.98 -3.58
C TYR A 175 -14.23 -2.79 -4.20
N GLU A 176 -15.43 -2.45 -3.69
CA GLU A 176 -16.24 -1.29 -4.12
C GLU A 176 -15.56 0.06 -3.86
N GLU A 177 -14.61 0.11 -2.92
CA GLU A 177 -13.90 1.34 -2.53
C GLU A 177 -12.64 1.59 -3.38
N PHE A 178 -12.24 0.64 -4.23
CA PHE A 178 -11.04 0.77 -5.04
C PHE A 178 -11.35 1.46 -6.37
N HIS A 179 -10.53 2.46 -6.71
CA HIS A 179 -10.71 3.22 -7.95
C HIS A 179 -10.47 2.37 -9.21
N THR A 180 -9.53 1.44 -9.14
CA THR A 180 -9.26 0.43 -10.16
C THR A 180 -9.27 -0.93 -9.48
N GLY A 181 -10.35 -1.70 -9.67
CA GLY A 181 -10.56 -2.98 -9.00
C GLY A 181 -9.56 -4.07 -9.39
N GLU A 182 -8.79 -3.93 -10.48
CA GLU A 182 -8.05 -5.05 -11.09
C GLU A 182 -7.14 -5.85 -10.12
N GLU A 183 -6.33 -5.17 -9.31
CA GLU A 183 -5.44 -5.84 -8.33
C GLU A 183 -6.25 -6.45 -7.18
N ALA A 184 -7.25 -5.73 -6.67
CA ALA A 184 -8.13 -6.19 -5.60
C ALA A 184 -8.95 -7.41 -6.06
N ASP A 185 -9.56 -7.35 -7.24
CA ASP A 185 -10.37 -8.38 -7.87
C ASP A 185 -9.56 -9.66 -8.09
N ALA A 186 -8.32 -9.54 -8.59
CA ALA A 186 -7.44 -10.68 -8.79
C ALA A 186 -7.12 -11.40 -7.48
N LEU A 187 -6.79 -10.63 -6.43
CA LEU A 187 -6.46 -11.17 -5.12
C LEU A 187 -7.70 -11.71 -4.37
N TYR A 188 -8.86 -11.09 -4.57
CA TYR A 188 -10.15 -11.59 -4.08
C TYR A 188 -10.47 -12.95 -4.71
N LEU A 189 -10.34 -13.05 -6.03
CA LEU A 189 -10.59 -14.27 -6.78
C LEU A 189 -9.61 -15.38 -6.38
N GLU A 190 -8.33 -15.06 -6.24
CA GLU A 190 -7.32 -16.02 -5.76
C GLU A 190 -7.70 -16.56 -4.37
N THR A 191 -8.05 -15.66 -3.44
CA THR A 191 -8.46 -16.04 -2.09
C THR A 191 -9.72 -16.90 -2.11
N ALA A 192 -10.71 -16.55 -2.94
CA ALA A 192 -11.93 -17.33 -3.13
C ALA A 192 -11.64 -18.73 -3.68
N LEU A 193 -10.76 -18.87 -4.67
CA LEU A 193 -10.36 -20.18 -5.20
C LEU A 193 -9.65 -21.04 -4.14
N ARG A 194 -8.83 -20.42 -3.29
CA ARG A 194 -8.11 -21.09 -2.21
C ARG A 194 -9.01 -21.52 -1.05
N SER A 195 -10.15 -20.86 -0.85
CA SER A 195 -11.12 -21.21 0.20
C SER A 195 -11.69 -22.62 0.04
N GLY A 196 -11.65 -23.17 -1.18
CA GLY A 196 -12.28 -24.45 -1.48
C GLY A 196 -13.80 -24.40 -1.38
N GLU A 197 -14.38 -23.21 -1.19
CA GLU A 197 -15.83 -23.03 -1.25
C GLU A 197 -16.34 -23.49 -2.62
N PRO A 198 -17.49 -24.19 -2.67
CA PRO A 198 -18.01 -24.84 -3.87
C PRO A 198 -18.51 -23.85 -4.95
N PHE A 199 -18.20 -22.56 -4.84
CA PHE A 199 -18.53 -21.55 -5.85
C PHE A 199 -17.90 -21.85 -7.22
N PHE A 200 -16.70 -22.44 -7.24
CA PHE A 200 -15.98 -22.78 -8.48
C PHE A 200 -15.86 -24.28 -8.76
N THR A 201 -16.15 -25.12 -7.77
CA THR A 201 -16.30 -26.56 -7.98
C THR A 201 -17.66 -26.80 -8.60
N ALA A 202 -17.74 -26.67 -9.93
CA ALA A 202 -18.90 -27.08 -10.69
C ALA A 202 -19.36 -28.44 -10.17
N ALA A 203 -20.60 -28.45 -9.68
CA ALA A 203 -21.23 -29.62 -9.10
C ALA A 203 -21.03 -30.85 -9.98
N GLN A 204 -20.07 -31.69 -9.63
CA GLN A 204 -19.99 -33.06 -10.11
C GLN A 204 -21.13 -33.84 -9.44
N GLY A 205 -22.36 -33.60 -9.90
CA GLY A 205 -23.57 -34.27 -9.40
C GLY A 205 -24.84 -33.44 -9.28
N ARG A 206 -24.90 -32.16 -9.68
CA ARG A 206 -26.21 -31.46 -9.72
C ARG A 206 -26.98 -31.91 -10.95
N THR A 207 -27.88 -32.88 -10.75
CA THR A 207 -29.02 -33.10 -11.63
C THR A 207 -29.77 -31.79 -11.83
N ALA A 208 -30.17 -31.54 -13.07
CA ALA A 208 -30.70 -30.28 -13.55
C ALA A 208 -31.93 -29.79 -12.76
N SER A 209 -31.74 -28.84 -11.83
CA SER A 209 -32.76 -27.81 -11.48
C SER A 209 -32.16 -26.65 -10.64
N ALA A 210 -30.99 -26.13 -11.00
CA ALA A 210 -30.56 -24.86 -10.42
C ALA A 210 -31.45 -23.72 -10.97
N PRO A 211 -31.92 -22.77 -10.15
CA PRO A 211 -32.69 -21.64 -10.65
C PRO A 211 -31.84 -20.85 -11.65
N ALA A 212 -32.33 -20.75 -12.88
CA ALA A 212 -31.65 -20.04 -13.95
C ALA A 212 -31.49 -18.56 -13.56
N ILE A 213 -30.30 -18.00 -13.81
CA ILE A 213 -30.04 -16.57 -13.67
C ILE A 213 -31.14 -15.80 -14.45
N PRO A 214 -31.89 -14.88 -13.81
CA PRO A 214 -32.97 -14.17 -14.47
C PRO A 214 -32.49 -13.47 -15.74
N ARG A 215 -33.19 -13.67 -16.85
CA ARG A 215 -32.84 -13.14 -18.19
C ARG A 215 -32.87 -11.60 -18.30
N ARG A 216 -33.16 -10.89 -17.22
CA ARG A 216 -33.27 -9.42 -17.15
C ARG A 216 -32.63 -8.92 -15.86
N LEU A 217 -31.31 -9.08 -15.75
CA LEU A 217 -30.53 -8.48 -14.65
C LEU A 217 -30.28 -6.98 -14.82
N TYR A 218 -30.63 -6.41 -15.97
CA TYR A 218 -30.63 -4.98 -16.22
C TYR A 218 -32.04 -4.57 -16.65
N MET A 219 -32.63 -3.60 -15.93
CA MET A 219 -33.85 -2.89 -16.32
C MET A 219 -33.47 -1.57 -16.97
#